data_AF-A0A379SW27-F1
#
_entry.id   AF-A0A379SW27-F1
#
_cell.length_a   1.000
_cell.length_b   1.000
_cell.length_c   1.000
_cell.angle_alpha   90.00
_cell.angle_beta   90.00
_cell.angle_gamma   90.00
#
_symmetry.space_group_name_H-M   'P 1'
#
loop_
_entity.id
_entity.type
_entity.pdbx_description
1 polymer ?
#
loop_
_entity_poly.entity_id
_entity_poly.type
_entity_poly.pdbx_seq_one_letter_code
_entity_poly.pdbx_strand_id
1 'polypeptide(L)'
;MGHHAIRLAAYGGVYLLHGTNADFGIGMRVSSGCIRLRDGDIETLFRQVTPGTKVNIINTPIKTSVEPGGVRLVEVHQPLSKNIGDDPQVLPIVLNGPMQTFKDAPQTDAAVMEHVMEVRSGMPVDVTRTPETKPL
;
A
#
# COMPACT_ATOMS: atom_id res chain seq x y z
N MET A 1 -24.42 3.50 5.98
CA MET A 1 -23.74 3.68 4.68
C MET A 1 -23.82 5.17 4.38
N GLY A 2 -22.73 5.79 3.93
CA GLY A 2 -22.69 7.23 3.63
C GLY A 2 -23.56 7.63 2.43
N HIS A 3 -23.41 8.87 1.96
CA HIS A 3 -24.33 9.43 0.95
C HIS A 3 -24.07 8.94 -0.49
N HIS A 4 -22.89 8.36 -0.75
CA HIS A 4 -22.49 7.88 -2.08
C HIS A 4 -21.98 6.44 -2.03
N ALA A 5 -22.22 5.70 -3.12
CA ALA A 5 -21.72 4.34 -3.31
C ALA A 5 -21.47 4.04 -4.79
N ILE A 6 -20.36 3.35 -5.06
CA ILE A 6 -19.97 2.83 -6.38
C ILE A 6 -19.99 1.31 -6.28
N ARG A 7 -20.80 0.66 -7.11
CA ARG A 7 -20.93 -0.80 -7.15
C ARG A 7 -19.81 -1.39 -8.00
N LEU A 8 -19.07 -2.34 -7.45
CA LEU A 8 -18.11 -3.12 -8.21
C LEU A 8 -18.82 -4.23 -8.98
N ALA A 9 -18.32 -4.63 -10.14
CA ALA A 9 -18.91 -5.74 -10.90
C ALA A 9 -18.59 -7.12 -10.28
N ALA A 10 -17.51 -7.21 -9.50
CA ALA A 10 -17.02 -8.46 -8.92
C ALA A 10 -18.08 -9.15 -8.07
N TYR A 11 -18.14 -10.49 -8.16
CA TYR A 11 -19.05 -11.35 -7.38
C TYR A 11 -20.53 -10.94 -7.48
N GLY A 12 -21.01 -10.59 -8.68
CA GLY A 12 -22.40 -10.14 -8.89
C GLY A 12 -22.70 -8.76 -8.30
N GLY A 13 -21.64 -8.03 -7.92
CA GLY A 13 -21.62 -6.68 -7.37
C GLY A 13 -22.06 -6.51 -5.93
N VAL A 14 -21.78 -7.51 -5.11
CA VAL A 14 -21.97 -7.43 -3.66
C VAL A 14 -20.95 -6.52 -2.97
N TYR A 15 -19.88 -6.11 -3.66
CA TYR A 15 -18.85 -5.22 -3.13
C TYR A 15 -19.04 -3.78 -3.61
N LEU A 16 -18.84 -2.82 -2.69
CA LEU A 16 -18.99 -1.40 -2.95
C LEU A 16 -17.78 -0.62 -2.45
N LEU A 17 -17.45 0.47 -3.16
CA LEU A 17 -16.75 1.61 -2.57
C LEU A 17 -17.84 2.56 -2.08
N HIS A 18 -17.87 2.87 -0.79
CA HIS A 18 -18.94 3.68 -0.24
C HIS A 18 -18.48 4.56 0.93
N GLY A 19 -19.25 5.61 1.20
CA GLY A 19 -19.03 6.48 2.35
C GLY A 19 -19.41 5.82 3.68
N THR A 20 -19.01 6.42 4.78
CA THR A 20 -19.43 6.05 6.13
C THR A 20 -19.85 7.28 6.92
N ASN A 21 -20.89 7.15 7.75
CA ASN A 21 -21.33 8.20 8.67
C ASN A 21 -20.63 8.08 10.04
N ALA A 22 -19.82 7.02 10.22
CA ALA A 22 -18.95 6.88 11.38
C ALA A 22 -17.69 7.71 11.18
N ASP A 23 -17.24 8.37 12.25
CA ASP A 23 -15.97 9.08 12.35
C ASP A 23 -14.77 8.14 12.57
N PHE A 24 -15.02 6.84 12.77
CA PHE A 24 -14.03 5.79 12.86
C PHE A 24 -14.21 4.70 11.78
N GLY A 25 -13.16 3.89 11.56
CA GLY A 25 -13.21 2.69 10.73
C GLY A 25 -12.41 2.76 9.43
N ILE A 26 -12.06 3.96 8.97
CA ILE A 26 -11.17 4.13 7.81
C ILE A 26 -9.74 3.72 8.21
N GLY A 27 -9.07 2.95 7.35
CA GLY A 27 -7.77 2.36 7.65
C GLY A 27 -7.82 1.16 8.60
N MET A 28 -9.01 0.73 9.04
CA MET A 28 -9.19 -0.41 9.94
C MET A 28 -9.92 -1.57 9.28
N ARG A 29 -9.73 -2.77 9.82
CA ARG A 29 -10.40 -4.00 9.38
C ARG A 29 -11.75 -4.20 10.03
N VAL A 30 -12.72 -3.39 9.63
CA VAL A 30 -14.04 -3.34 10.28
C VAL A 30 -15.21 -3.56 9.31
N SER A 31 -14.93 -4.00 8.08
CA SER A 31 -15.97 -4.29 7.09
C SER A 31 -16.03 -5.78 6.75
N SER A 32 -17.22 -6.25 6.37
CA SER A 32 -17.43 -7.58 5.79
C SER A 32 -17.06 -7.65 4.30
N GLY A 33 -16.21 -6.73 3.83
CA GLY A 33 -15.63 -6.75 2.48
C GLY A 33 -15.87 -5.52 1.60
N CYS A 34 -16.82 -4.64 1.94
CA CYS A 34 -16.93 -3.34 1.25
C CYS A 34 -15.79 -2.39 1.65
N ILE A 35 -15.38 -1.52 0.72
CA ILE A 35 -14.31 -0.54 0.91
C ILE A 35 -14.94 0.78 1.36
N ARG A 36 -14.54 1.27 2.54
CA ARG A 36 -15.07 2.50 3.13
C ARG A 36 -14.14 3.67 2.87
N LEU A 37 -14.72 4.81 2.51
CA LEU A 37 -14.04 6.10 2.36
C LEU A 37 -14.71 7.12 3.30
N ARG A 38 -14.02 8.22 3.62
CA ARG A 38 -14.66 9.36 4.29
C ARG A 38 -15.73 9.94 3.36
N ASP A 39 -16.73 10.60 3.93
CA ASP A 39 -17.91 11.04 3.17
C ASP A 39 -17.56 11.99 2.01
N GLY A 40 -16.69 12.98 2.25
CA GLY A 40 -16.19 13.87 1.20
C GLY A 40 -15.30 13.18 0.15
N ASP A 41 -14.54 12.16 0.56
CA ASP A 41 -13.67 11.39 -0.35
C ASP A 41 -14.52 10.56 -1.33
N ILE A 42 -15.58 9.90 -0.86
CA ILE A 42 -16.46 9.13 -1.75
C ILE A 42 -17.29 10.03 -2.67
N GLU A 43 -17.72 11.21 -2.20
CA GLU A 43 -18.42 12.18 -3.05
C GLU A 43 -17.53 12.62 -4.21
N THR A 44 -16.28 12.98 -3.90
CA THR A 44 -15.29 13.39 -4.90
C THR A 44 -15.08 12.29 -5.93
N LEU A 45 -14.85 11.05 -5.47
CA LEU A 45 -14.64 9.91 -6.36
C LEU A 45 -15.88 9.65 -7.23
N PHE A 46 -17.08 9.66 -6.63
CA PHE A 46 -18.35 9.41 -7.33
C PHE A 46 -18.60 10.40 -8.47
N ARG A 47 -18.21 11.67 -8.31
CA ARG A 47 -18.34 12.70 -9.35
C ARG A 47 -17.34 12.51 -10.51
N GLN A 48 -16.20 11.87 -10.27
CA GLN A 48 -15.12 11.73 -11.25
C GLN A 48 -15.17 10.42 -12.04
N VAL A 49 -15.67 9.33 -11.43
CA VAL A 49 -15.68 8.01 -12.07
C VAL A 49 -16.95 7.78 -12.88
N THR A 50 -16.81 7.14 -14.04
CA THR A 50 -17.95 6.72 -14.87
C THR A 50 -18.18 5.21 -14.79
N PRO A 51 -19.41 4.71 -15.02
CA PRO A 51 -19.65 3.28 -15.16
C PRO A 51 -18.73 2.64 -16.19
N GLY A 52 -18.19 1.46 -15.87
CA GLY A 52 -17.20 0.77 -16.70
C GLY A 52 -15.74 1.15 -16.39
N THR A 53 -15.49 2.14 -15.51
CA THR A 53 -14.14 2.42 -15.03
C THR A 53 -13.54 1.17 -14.38
N LYS A 54 -12.34 0.77 -14.84
CA LYS A 54 -11.66 -0.43 -14.34
C LYS A 54 -11.21 -0.21 -12.89
N VAL A 55 -11.47 -1.20 -12.03
CA VAL A 55 -10.99 -1.23 -10.65
C VAL A 55 -10.05 -2.43 -10.49
N ASN A 56 -8.84 -2.16 -9.99
CA ASN A 56 -7.87 -3.18 -9.61
C ASN A 56 -7.66 -3.12 -8.10
N ILE A 57 -7.86 -4.24 -7.41
CA ILE A 57 -7.55 -4.38 -5.98
C ILE A 57 -6.21 -5.12 -5.89
N ILE A 58 -5.23 -4.50 -5.25
CA ILE A 58 -3.89 -5.07 -5.05
C ILE A 58 -3.59 -5.19 -3.56
N ASN A 59 -2.83 -6.22 -3.19
CA ASN A 59 -2.26 -6.39 -1.86
C ASN A 59 -0.74 -6.28 -1.99
N THR A 60 -0.21 -5.10 -1.74
CA THR A 60 1.18 -4.76 -2.03
C THR A 60 1.73 -3.93 -0.88
N PRO A 61 2.20 -4.59 0.20
CA PRO A 61 2.70 -3.90 1.39
C PRO A 61 4.06 -3.24 1.16
N ILE A 62 4.77 -3.60 0.09
CA ILE A 62 6.02 -2.97 -0.31
C ILE A 62 5.90 -2.40 -1.72
N LYS A 63 6.31 -1.15 -1.89
CA LYS A 63 6.36 -0.47 -3.18
C LYS A 63 7.79 0.00 -3.41
N THR A 64 8.29 -0.17 -4.62
CA THR A 64 9.65 0.22 -5.00
C THR A 64 9.60 1.09 -6.24
N SER A 65 10.52 2.04 -6.34
CA SER A 65 10.70 2.86 -7.54
C SER A 65 12.18 3.12 -7.81
N VAL A 66 12.53 3.24 -9.08
CA VAL A 66 13.80 3.78 -9.54
C VAL A 66 13.48 5.07 -10.29
N GLU A 67 13.78 6.20 -9.66
CA GLU A 67 13.48 7.53 -10.18
C GLU A 67 14.54 7.97 -11.21
N PRO A 68 14.23 8.98 -12.05
CA PRO A 68 15.24 9.63 -12.88
C PRO A 68 16.45 10.06 -12.05
N GLY A 69 17.66 9.80 -12.55
CA GLY A 69 18.91 10.04 -11.82
C GLY A 69 19.40 8.87 -10.97
N GLY A 70 18.64 7.76 -10.93
CA GLY A 70 19.08 6.51 -10.28
C GLY A 70 18.73 6.42 -8.79
N VAL A 71 17.98 7.39 -8.26
CA VAL A 71 17.47 7.34 -6.89
C VAL A 71 16.52 6.16 -6.76
N ARG A 72 16.68 5.38 -5.68
CA ARG A 72 15.91 4.16 -5.42
C ARG A 72 15.07 4.38 -4.18
N LEU A 73 13.75 4.42 -4.35
CA LEU A 73 12.81 4.61 -3.25
C LEU A 73 12.13 3.29 -2.88
N VAL A 74 11.92 3.08 -1.60
CA VAL A 74 11.07 2.00 -1.08
C VAL A 74 10.09 2.55 -0.05
N GLU A 75 8.85 2.09 -0.10
CA GLU A 75 7.82 2.37 0.90
C GLU A 75 7.29 1.04 1.43
N VAL A 76 7.47 0.79 2.73
CA VAL A 76 7.09 -0.48 3.37
C VAL A 76 6.01 -0.25 4.41
N HIS A 77 4.90 -0.97 4.27
CA HIS A 77 3.77 -1.03 5.18
C HIS A 77 3.73 -2.38 5.90
N GLN A 78 3.01 -2.42 7.01
CA GLN A 78 2.63 -3.69 7.62
C GLN A 78 1.75 -4.51 6.64
N PRO A 79 2.01 -5.82 6.46
CA PRO A 79 1.22 -6.68 5.58
C PRO A 79 -0.23 -6.86 6.04
N LEU A 80 -1.07 -7.23 5.08
CA LEU A 80 -2.47 -7.56 5.30
C LEU A 80 -2.59 -8.81 6.21
N SER A 81 -2.86 -8.63 7.51
CA SER A 81 -3.33 -9.71 8.42
C SER A 81 -4.48 -10.57 7.85
N LYS A 82 -4.59 -11.82 8.27
CA LYS A 82 -5.69 -12.73 7.88
C LYS A 82 -6.67 -12.93 9.02
N ASN A 83 -6.19 -12.87 10.26
CA ASN A 83 -6.98 -13.08 11.46
C ASN A 83 -6.89 -11.85 12.38
N ILE A 84 -7.87 -11.73 13.29
CA ILE A 84 -7.97 -10.61 14.23
C ILE A 84 -6.77 -10.58 15.21
N GLY A 85 -6.22 -11.74 15.56
CA GLY A 85 -5.09 -11.85 16.49
C GLY A 85 -3.70 -11.79 15.84
N ASP A 86 -3.61 -11.60 14.53
CA ASP A 86 -2.30 -11.47 13.87
C ASP A 86 -1.65 -10.14 14.26
N ASP A 87 -0.37 -10.17 14.65
CA ASP A 87 0.44 -8.96 14.75
C ASP A 87 1.10 -8.68 13.39
N PRO A 88 0.64 -7.66 12.64
CA PRO A 88 1.15 -7.39 11.31
C PRO A 88 2.58 -6.81 11.34
N GLN A 89 3.12 -6.39 12.50
CA GLN A 89 4.53 -5.98 12.61
C GLN A 89 5.49 -7.15 12.40
N VAL A 90 5.12 -8.36 12.84
CA VAL A 90 5.97 -9.56 12.77
C VAL A 90 5.61 -10.51 11.62
N LEU A 91 4.48 -10.28 10.95
CA LEU A 91 4.12 -11.09 9.77
C LEU A 91 5.18 -10.98 8.66
N PRO A 92 5.47 -12.07 7.92
CA PRO A 92 6.43 -12.04 6.84
C PRO A 92 5.91 -11.22 5.66
N ILE A 93 6.80 -10.42 5.06
CA ILE A 93 6.55 -9.73 3.79
C ILE A 93 7.15 -10.58 2.68
N VAL A 94 6.31 -11.11 1.80
CA VAL A 94 6.74 -11.89 0.64
C VAL A 94 7.05 -10.93 -0.51
N LEU A 95 8.30 -10.91 -0.96
CA LEU A 95 8.72 -10.14 -2.12
C LEU A 95 8.41 -10.92 -3.41
N ASN A 96 7.85 -10.24 -4.40
CA ASN A 96 7.75 -10.80 -5.75
C ASN A 96 9.11 -10.68 -6.48
N GLY A 97 9.25 -11.30 -7.65
CA GLY A 97 10.50 -11.30 -8.42
C GLY A 97 11.11 -9.90 -8.61
N PRO A 98 10.36 -8.91 -9.16
CA PRO A 98 10.85 -7.54 -9.32
C PRO A 98 11.32 -6.89 -8.00
N MET A 99 10.62 -7.12 -6.89
CA MET A 99 11.00 -6.58 -5.59
C MET A 99 12.26 -7.24 -5.04
N GLN A 100 12.41 -8.55 -5.24
CA GLN A 100 13.62 -9.27 -4.86
C GLN A 100 14.82 -8.75 -5.67
N THR A 101 14.67 -8.60 -6.99
CA THR A 101 15.69 -7.98 -7.85
C THR A 101 16.01 -6.55 -7.41
N PHE A 102 15.00 -5.77 -7.01
CA PHE A 102 15.23 -4.42 -6.50
C PHE A 102 16.07 -4.45 -5.21
N LYS A 103 15.71 -5.31 -4.25
CA LYS A 103 16.42 -5.47 -2.98
C LYS A 103 17.88 -5.91 -3.17
N ASP A 104 18.11 -6.87 -4.05
CA ASP A 104 19.43 -7.52 -4.22
C ASP A 104 20.37 -6.74 -5.16
N ALA A 105 19.84 -5.75 -5.89
CA ALA A 105 20.62 -5.00 -6.85
C ALA A 105 21.73 -4.16 -6.16
N PRO A 106 22.94 -4.07 -6.76
CA PRO A 106 24.11 -3.45 -6.14
C PRO A 106 23.96 -1.95 -5.89
N GLN A 107 22.99 -1.28 -6.52
CA GLN A 107 22.67 0.12 -6.27
C GLN A 107 21.74 0.32 -5.07
N THR A 108 21.26 -0.75 -4.43
CA THR A 108 20.46 -0.68 -3.20
C THR A 108 21.37 -0.81 -1.98
N ASP A 109 21.27 0.12 -1.05
CA ASP A 109 21.88 0.00 0.27
C ASP A 109 21.15 -1.10 1.05
N ALA A 110 21.86 -2.20 1.31
CA ALA A 110 21.26 -3.39 1.94
C ALA A 110 20.88 -3.12 3.39
N ALA A 111 21.66 -2.32 4.11
CA ALA A 111 21.43 -2.03 5.53
C ALA A 111 20.22 -1.10 5.69
N VAL A 112 20.12 -0.05 4.86
CA VAL A 112 18.94 0.83 4.88
C VAL A 112 17.70 0.06 4.44
N MET A 113 17.80 -0.76 3.39
CA MET A 113 16.68 -1.58 2.92
C MET A 113 16.17 -2.55 4.00
N GLU A 114 17.07 -3.22 4.73
CA GLU A 114 16.70 -4.11 5.84
C GLU A 114 16.03 -3.32 6.97
N HIS A 115 16.60 -2.19 7.37
CA HIS A 115 16.01 -1.34 8.40
C HIS A 115 14.59 -0.87 8.05
N VAL A 116 14.34 -0.46 6.80
CA VAL A 116 13.00 -0.02 6.37
C VAL A 116 12.01 -1.19 6.35
N MET A 117 12.45 -2.39 5.99
CA MET A 117 11.63 -3.61 6.04
C MET A 117 11.25 -4.02 7.47
N GLU A 118 12.10 -3.70 8.45
CA GLU A 118 11.84 -3.92 9.88
C GLU A 118 10.89 -2.86 10.45
N VAL A 119 11.14 -1.58 10.17
CA VAL A 119 10.38 -0.46 10.73
C VAL A 119 8.97 -0.38 10.15
N ARG A 120 8.81 -0.58 8.84
CA ARG A 120 7.50 -0.59 8.14
C ARG A 120 6.65 0.66 8.41
N SER A 121 7.28 1.83 8.38
CA SER A 121 6.66 3.12 8.74
C SER A 121 5.57 3.60 7.78
N GLY A 122 5.47 3.02 6.58
CA GLY A 122 4.61 3.50 5.50
C GLY A 122 5.10 4.77 4.81
N MET A 123 6.29 5.28 5.16
CA MET A 123 6.90 6.44 4.50
C MET A 123 7.90 6.00 3.44
N PRO A 124 7.97 6.67 2.27
CA PRO A 124 9.03 6.44 1.29
C PRO A 124 10.42 6.77 1.85
N VAL A 125 11.40 5.89 1.61
CA VAL A 125 12.80 6.04 2.02
C VAL A 125 13.72 5.82 0.84
N ASP A 126 14.75 6.67 0.73
CA ASP A 126 15.85 6.50 -0.22
C ASP A 126 16.80 5.39 0.25
N VAL A 127 16.91 4.34 -0.58
CA VAL A 127 17.79 3.19 -0.37
C VAL A 127 18.89 3.14 -1.43
N THR A 128 19.21 4.26 -2.07
CA THR A 128 20.31 4.34 -3.03
C THR A 128 21.63 4.12 -2.31
N ARG A 129 22.44 3.19 -2.81
CA ARG A 129 23.80 2.97 -2.32
C ARG A 129 24.66 4.17 -2.70
N THR A 130 25.01 4.99 -1.72
CA THR A 130 26.07 5.99 -1.87
C THR A 130 27.43 5.31 -1.83
N PRO A 131 28.38 5.70 -2.71
CA PRO A 131 29.76 5.22 -2.60
C PRO A 131 30.32 5.62 -1.23
N GLU A 132 30.92 4.68 -0.50
CA GLU A 132 31.68 5.03 0.70
C GLU A 132 32.77 6.03 0.31
N THR A 133 32.71 7.24 0.87
CA THR A 133 33.86 8.14 0.85
C THR A 133 34.94 7.49 1.71
N LYS A 134 35.92 6.84 1.06
CA LYS A 134 37.13 6.38 1.73
C LYS A 134 37.73 7.56 2.50
N PRO A 135 37.91 7.49 3.83
CA PRO A 135 38.69 8.50 4.52
C PRO A 135 40.11 8.52 3.94
N LEU A 136 40.61 9.72 3.65
CA LEU A 136 41.98 9.98 3.21
C LEU A 136 43.00 9.50 4.25
#